data_AF-A0A1A8HAA5-F1
#
_entry.id   AF-A0A1A8HAA5-F1
#
_cell.length_a   1.000
_cell.length_b   1.000
_cell.length_c   1.000
_cell.angle_alpha   90.00
_cell.angle_beta   90.00
_cell.angle_gamma   90.00
#
_symmetry.space_group_name_H-M   'P 1'
#
loop_
_entity.id
_entity.type
_entity.pdbx_description
1 polymer ?
#
loop_
_entity_poly.entity_id
_entity_poly.type
_entity_poly.pdbx_seq_one_letter_code
_entity_poly.pdbx_strand_id
1 'polypeptide(L)' 'MAGCRLASKGKSLADSSFQSEIQSIRSFLAMQRNNSGSSSNAASRDESINTHSLVSPRYHKKYKTKQ' A
#
# COMPACT_ATOMS: atom_id res chain seq x y z
N MET A 1 6.58 -9.38 -19.96
CA MET A 1 6.93 -7.95 -20.17
C MET A 1 8.43 -7.74 -20.39
N ALA A 2 9.33 -8.36 -19.61
CA ALA A 2 10.79 -8.24 -19.79
C ALA A 2 11.27 -8.54 -21.23
N GLY A 3 10.78 -9.63 -21.85
CA GLY A 3 11.17 -10.03 -23.21
C GLY A 3 10.90 -8.97 -24.29
N CYS A 4 9.69 -8.40 -24.34
CA CYS A 4 9.35 -7.36 -25.32
C CYS A 4 10.16 -6.07 -25.11
N ARG A 5 10.51 -5.74 -23.85
CA ARG A 5 11.34 -4.58 -23.50
C ARG A 5 12.82 -4.76 -23.88
N LEU A 6 13.31 -6.00 -23.90
CA LEU A 6 14.64 -6.31 -24.43
C LEU A 6 14.64 -6.35 -25.95
N ALA A 7 13.62 -6.98 -26.55
CA ALA A 7 13.47 -7.06 -28.00
C ALA A 7 13.37 -5.66 -28.64
N SER A 8 12.70 -4.70 -28.01
CA SER A 8 12.66 -3.31 -28.50
C SER A 8 14.01 -2.59 -28.47
N LYS A 9 14.97 -3.11 -27.70
CA LYS A 9 16.37 -2.66 -27.66
C LYS A 9 17.30 -3.55 -28.52
N GLY A 10 16.74 -4.47 -29.31
CA GLY A 10 17.48 -5.43 -30.11
C GLY A 10 18.15 -6.55 -29.30
N LYS A 11 17.73 -6.77 -28.05
CA LYS A 11 18.32 -7.76 -27.13
C LYS A 11 17.47 -9.03 -27.05
N SER A 12 18.16 -10.17 -26.98
CA SER A 12 17.55 -11.49 -26.86
C SER A 12 17.28 -11.87 -25.39
N LEU A 13 16.48 -12.92 -25.18
CA LEU A 13 16.24 -13.54 -23.87
C LEU A 13 17.51 -14.17 -23.26
N ALA A 14 18.53 -14.42 -24.07
CA ALA A 14 19.84 -14.89 -23.63
C ALA A 14 20.72 -13.77 -23.02
N ASP A 15 20.29 -12.50 -23.11
CA ASP A 15 21.04 -11.41 -22.47
C ASP A 15 21.00 -11.56 -20.95
N SER A 16 22.15 -11.33 -20.30
CA SER A 16 22.29 -11.38 -18.84
C SER A 16 21.30 -10.46 -18.12
N SER A 17 20.88 -9.37 -18.76
CA SER A 17 19.90 -8.41 -18.24
C SER A 17 18.46 -8.95 -18.17
N PHE A 18 18.15 -10.08 -18.80
CA PHE A 18 16.81 -10.65 -18.78
C PHE A 18 16.40 -11.13 -17.39
N GLN A 19 17.30 -11.79 -16.67
CA GLN A 19 17.01 -12.31 -15.33
C GLN A 19 16.84 -11.18 -14.31
N SER A 20 17.68 -10.14 -14.39
CA SER A 20 17.56 -8.98 -13.51
C SER A 20 16.25 -8.22 -13.75
N GLU A 21 15.82 -8.09 -15.01
CA GLU A 21 14.55 -7.46 -15.37
C GLU A 21 13.34 -8.25 -14.84
N ILE A 22 13.38 -9.59 -14.92
CA ILE A 22 12.35 -10.45 -14.33
C ILE A 22 12.28 -10.23 -12.81
N GLN A 23 13.42 -10.21 -12.13
CA GLN A 23 13.46 -10.05 -10.68
C GLN A 23 12.93 -8.69 -10.23
N SER A 24 13.30 -7.62 -10.97
CA SER A 24 12.79 -6.27 -10.74
C SER A 24 11.26 -6.20 -10.85
N ILE A 25 10.70 -6.77 -11.93
CA ILE A 25 9.24 -6.82 -12.13
C ILE A 25 8.54 -7.59 -11.02
N ARG A 26 9.08 -8.76 -10.62
CA ARG A 26 8.52 -9.56 -9.52
C ARG A 26 8.54 -8.81 -8.19
N SER A 27 9.65 -8.14 -7.88
CA SER A 27 9.78 -7.32 -6.67
C SER A 27 8.73 -6.21 -6.66
N PHE A 28 8.54 -5.51 -7.79
CA PHE A 28 7.55 -4.45 -7.92
C PHE A 28 6.11 -4.94 -7.70
N LEU A 29 5.74 -6.08 -8.30
CA LEU A 29 4.40 -6.67 -8.10
C LEU A 29 4.18 -7.18 -6.67
N ALA A 30 5.22 -7.70 -6.01
CA ALA A 30 5.13 -8.11 -4.61
C ALA A 30 4.86 -6.93 -3.67
N MET A 31 5.41 -5.74 -3.96
CA MET A 31 5.13 -4.53 -3.17
C MET A 31 3.65 -4.13 -3.20
N GLN A 32 2.97 -4.31 -4.34
CA GLN A 32 1.53 -4.07 -4.44
C GLN A 32 0.74 -5.01 -3.50
N ARG A 33 1.18 -6.28 -3.41
CA ARG A 33 0.52 -7.28 -2.56
C ARG A 33 0.70 -6.95 -1.07
N ASN A 34 1.86 -6.46 -0.65
CA ASN A 34 2.07 -6.07 0.75
C ASN A 34 1.24 -4.83 1.14
N ASN A 35 1.04 -3.88 0.22
CA ASN A 35 0.21 -2.70 0.47
C ASN A 35 -1.30 -2.95 0.35
N SER A 36 -1.74 -4.03 -0.29
CA SER A 36 -3.16 -4.39 -0.34
C SER A 36 -3.75 -4.70 1.05
N GLY A 37 -2.91 -5.13 2.01
CA GLY A 37 -3.30 -5.26 3.42
C GLY A 37 -3.53 -3.92 4.12
N SER A 38 -2.86 -2.83 3.70
CA SER A 38 -3.06 -1.52 4.32
C SER A 38 -4.35 -0.84 3.87
N SER A 39 -4.87 -1.18 2.69
CA SER A 39 -6.15 -0.64 2.20
C SER A 39 -7.36 -1.47 2.63
N SER A 40 -7.17 -2.74 3.02
CA SER A 40 -8.22 -3.59 3.61
C SER A 40 -8.25 -3.54 5.15
N ASN A 41 -7.15 -3.19 5.82
CA ASN A 41 -7.10 -3.02 7.28
C ASN A 41 -7.54 -1.63 7.76
N ALA A 42 -8.41 -0.95 7.00
CA ALA A 42 -9.30 0.06 7.61
C ALA A 42 -10.35 -0.58 8.54
N ALA A 43 -10.46 -1.92 8.55
CA ALA A 43 -11.38 -2.69 9.38
C ALA A 43 -10.85 -3.03 10.79
N SER A 44 -9.64 -2.58 11.16
CA SER A 44 -9.10 -2.74 12.52
C SER A 44 -8.71 -1.39 13.11
N ARG A 45 -9.63 -0.41 13.06
CA ARG A 45 -9.61 0.74 13.99
C ARG A 45 -10.28 0.35 15.31
N ASP A 46 -9.87 -0.78 15.88
CA ASP A 46 -9.90 -0.99 17.33
C ASP A 46 -8.61 -0.40 17.92
N GLU A 47 -8.22 0.77 17.43
CA GLU A 47 -7.45 1.68 18.25
C GLU A 47 -8.48 2.41 19.09
N SER A 48 -8.24 2.49 20.38
CA SER A 48 -9.03 3.21 21.37
C SER A 48 -9.02 4.72 21.05
N ILE A 49 -9.69 5.10 19.97
CA ILE A 49 -9.70 6.46 19.45
C ILE A 49 -10.45 7.32 20.46
N ASN A 50 -9.70 8.14 21.18
CA ASN A 50 -10.25 9.15 22.07
C ASN A 50 -10.93 10.24 21.22
N THR A 51 -12.23 10.09 20.97
CA THR A 51 -13.01 11.04 20.16
C THR A 51 -13.06 12.45 20.77
N HIS A 52 -12.83 12.60 22.07
CA HIS A 52 -12.76 13.91 22.73
C HIS A 52 -11.51 14.71 22.32
N SER A 53 -10.40 14.06 21.94
CA SER A 53 -9.20 14.77 21.48
C SER A 53 -9.36 15.38 20.09
N LEU A 54 -10.35 14.92 19.32
CA LEU A 54 -10.63 15.37 17.96
C LEU A 54 -11.48 16.64 17.92
N VAL A 55 -11.96 17.12 19.07
CA VAL A 55 -12.86 18.27 19.15
C VAL A 55 -12.40 19.22 20.24
N SER A 56 -12.49 20.53 19.97
CA SER A 56 -12.16 21.57 20.95
C SER A 56 -12.93 21.37 22.27
N PRO A 57 -12.32 21.65 23.44
CA PRO A 57 -12.96 21.50 24.76
C PRO A 57 -14.31 22.20 24.90
N ARG A 58 -14.55 23.26 24.12
CA ARG A 58 -15.85 23.98 24.05
C ARG A 58 -17.03 23.06 23.73
N TYR A 59 -16.80 21.99 22.96
CA TYR A 59 -17.87 21.10 22.50
C TYR A 59 -18.04 19.84 23.36
N HIS A 60 -17.14 19.57 24.32
CA HIS A 60 -17.22 18.35 25.14
C HIS A 60 -18.52 18.25 25.95
N LYS A 61 -19.07 19.38 26.41
CA LYS A 61 -20.32 19.44 27.17
C LYS A 61 -21.56 19.15 26.32
N LYS A 62 -21.51 19.38 25.00
CA LYS A 62 -22.63 19.17 24.07
C LYS A 62 -22.81 17.68 23.72
N TYR A 63 -21.71 16.92 23.71
CA TYR A 63 -21.69 15.52 23.29
C TYR A 63 -21.79 14.51 24.43
N LYS A 64 -22.03 14.95 25.68
CA LYS A 64 -22.25 14.01 26.79
C LYS A 64 -23.55 13.22 26.53
N THR A 65 -23.45 11.91 26.37
CA THR A 65 -24.62 11.03 26.25
C THR A 65 -25.48 11.22 27.49
N LYS A 66 -26.79 11.45 27.30
CA LYS A 66 -27.74 11.43 28.42
C LYS A 66 -27.73 10.01 28.99
N GLN A 67 -27.30 9.86 30.24
CA GLN A 67 -27.54 8.64 31.02
C GLN A 67 -28.99 8.62 31.49
#